data_AF-A0A222P1B9-F1
#
_entry.id   AF-A0A222P1B9-F1
#
_cell.length_a   1.000
_cell.length_b   1.000
_cell.length_c   1.000
_cell.angle_alpha   90.00
_cell.angle_beta   90.00
_cell.angle_gamma   90.00
#
_symmetry.space_group_name_H-M   'P 1'
#
loop_
_entity.id
_entity.type
_entity.pdbx_description
1 polymer ?
#
loop_
_entity_poly.entity_id
_entity_poly.type
_entity_poly.pdbx_seq_one_letter_code
_entity_poly.pdbx_strand_id
1 'polypeptide(L)'
;MRASFAQYMLAVIALGSISMLGNTAATNNTTQNPFQSHCIDSWMKRMDSRDKVDYKNFGEKYCECVSQYSLDTQETINKAMRLCMSQTLLQDTMDALENEVGLDKATGEDINEYCEDRFMLVFPTMDDKNRQVTASYCHCAEVKLATFLKTADSMTDKEYNDTIKNIASYCSENVQIERKMSSPANNDSQTTTSTIEDKEQ
;
A
#
# COMPACT_ATOMS: atom_id res chain seq x y z
N MET A 1 -17.84 32.63 -51.84
CA MET A 1 -17.11 33.82 -52.31
C MET A 1 -17.42 34.98 -51.38
N ARG A 2 -16.42 35.48 -50.65
CA ARG A 2 -16.34 36.87 -50.15
C ARG A 2 -14.90 37.15 -49.74
N ALA A 3 -14.15 37.68 -50.70
CA ALA A 3 -13.02 38.58 -50.52
C ALA A 3 -13.54 39.88 -49.85
N SER A 4 -12.80 40.80 -49.25
CA SER A 4 -11.41 40.92 -48.81
C SER A 4 -11.23 42.36 -48.29
N PHE A 5 -10.31 42.54 -47.34
CA PHE A 5 -9.36 43.65 -47.16
C PHE A 5 -9.81 45.13 -47.14
N ALA A 6 -9.43 45.82 -46.05
CA ALA A 6 -8.60 47.04 -46.04
C ALA A 6 -8.36 47.47 -44.56
N GLN A 7 -7.12 47.39 -44.04
CA GLN A 7 -6.19 48.53 -43.80
C GLN A 7 -6.55 49.37 -42.54
N TYR A 8 -5.69 49.76 -41.59
CA TYR A 8 -4.24 49.95 -41.48
C TYR A 8 -3.78 49.86 -40.00
N MET A 9 -2.47 49.64 -39.85
CA MET A 9 -1.59 49.74 -38.68
C MET A 9 -1.88 50.87 -37.69
N LEU A 10 -1.59 50.61 -36.40
CA LEU A 10 -0.74 51.48 -35.58
C LEU A 10 -0.06 50.66 -34.47
N ALA A 11 1.27 50.66 -34.49
CA ALA A 11 2.10 50.16 -33.41
C ALA A 11 2.15 51.19 -32.28
N VAL A 12 1.94 50.75 -31.04
CA VAL A 12 2.36 51.49 -29.84
C VAL A 12 3.19 50.53 -29.00
N ILE A 13 4.49 50.80 -28.96
CA ILE A 13 5.43 50.20 -28.01
C ILE A 13 5.26 50.99 -26.71
N ALA A 14 4.79 50.32 -25.66
CA ALA A 14 4.91 50.80 -24.29
C ALA A 14 5.68 49.76 -23.48
N LEU A 15 6.96 50.04 -23.26
CA LEU A 15 7.79 49.44 -22.23
C LEU A 15 7.30 49.95 -20.87
N GLY A 16 6.98 49.06 -19.93
CA GLY A 16 6.64 49.48 -18.58
C GLY A 16 6.16 48.36 -17.66
N SER A 17 7.11 47.73 -16.96
CA SER A 17 6.94 47.03 -15.67
C SER A 17 5.85 45.96 -15.56
N ILE A 18 6.20 44.72 -15.93
CA ILE A 18 5.53 43.52 -15.42
C ILE A 18 5.89 43.41 -13.94
N SER A 19 5.00 43.89 -13.06
CA SER A 19 4.95 43.36 -11.70
C SER A 19 4.64 41.89 -11.83
N MET A 20 5.64 41.04 -11.58
CA MET A 20 5.42 39.63 -11.29
C MET A 20 4.56 39.57 -10.03
N LEU A 21 3.24 39.55 -10.21
CA LEU A 21 2.35 38.79 -9.36
C LEU A 21 2.81 37.34 -9.54
N GLY A 22 3.77 36.95 -8.70
CA GLY A 22 4.05 35.56 -8.44
C GLY A 22 2.74 34.95 -7.99
N ASN A 23 2.10 34.20 -8.90
CA ASN A 23 1.29 33.08 -8.50
C ASN A 23 2.22 32.18 -7.68
N THR A 24 2.24 32.39 -6.37
CA THR A 24 2.46 31.30 -5.43
C THR A 24 1.33 30.33 -5.71
N ALA A 25 1.54 29.46 -6.70
CA ALA A 25 1.02 28.12 -6.61
C ALA A 25 1.39 27.68 -5.20
N ALA A 26 0.39 27.53 -4.35
CA ALA A 26 0.54 26.79 -3.12
C ALA A 26 0.90 25.38 -3.55
N THR A 27 2.19 25.15 -3.81
CA THR A 27 2.80 23.88 -3.51
C THR A 27 2.49 23.70 -2.03
N ASN A 28 1.49 22.89 -1.74
CA ASN A 28 1.39 22.18 -0.49
C ASN A 28 2.69 21.38 -0.37
N ASN A 29 3.76 22.06 0.05
CA ASN A 29 4.91 21.43 0.64
C ASN A 29 4.40 20.93 1.98
N THR A 30 3.67 19.81 1.94
CA THR A 30 3.57 18.91 3.07
C THR A 30 5.02 18.69 3.47
N THR A 31 5.43 19.31 4.57
CA THR A 31 6.76 19.12 5.16
C THR A 31 6.87 17.62 5.43
N GLN A 32 7.42 16.86 4.47
CA GLN A 32 7.52 15.42 4.60
C GLN A 32 8.35 15.18 5.85
N ASN A 33 7.74 14.48 6.80
CA ASN A 33 8.41 14.03 8.01
C ASN A 33 9.71 13.30 7.58
N PRO A 34 10.88 13.61 8.17
CA PRO A 34 12.14 12.94 7.84
C PRO A 34 12.04 11.40 7.94
N PHE A 35 11.18 10.89 8.83
CA PHE A 35 10.88 9.46 8.88
C PHE A 35 10.19 8.95 7.60
N GLN A 36 9.19 9.68 7.11
CA GLN A 36 8.41 9.28 5.94
C GLN A 36 9.30 9.21 4.69
N SER A 37 10.19 10.18 4.48
CA SER A 37 11.14 10.14 3.35
C SER A 37 12.08 8.94 3.45
N HIS A 38 12.66 8.68 4.62
CA HIS A 38 13.51 7.50 4.85
C HIS A 38 12.77 6.17 4.67
N CYS A 39 11.50 6.12 5.07
CA CYS A 39 10.65 4.95 4.85
C CYS A 39 10.41 4.70 3.36
N ILE A 40 10.07 5.75 2.59
CA ILE A 40 9.85 5.64 1.13
C ILE A 40 11.15 5.26 0.42
N ASP A 41 12.28 5.87 0.77
CA ASP A 41 13.59 5.52 0.19
C ASP A 41 13.94 4.05 0.44
N SER A 42 13.64 3.54 1.63
CA SER A 42 13.83 2.13 1.99
C SER A 42 12.83 1.22 1.28
N TRP A 43 11.60 1.70 1.05
CA TRP A 43 10.59 1.01 0.25
C TRP A 43 11.08 0.80 -1.19
N MET A 44 11.53 1.87 -1.84
CA MET A 44 11.95 1.83 -3.24
C MET A 44 13.18 0.96 -3.50
N LYS A 45 13.99 0.66 -2.47
CA LYS A 45 15.14 -0.26 -2.59
C LYS A 45 14.74 -1.75 -2.66
N ARG A 46 13.48 -2.10 -2.39
CA ARG A 46 13.01 -3.49 -2.40
C ARG A 46 12.64 -4.02 -3.79
N MET A 47 12.54 -3.17 -4.80
CA MET A 47 12.17 -3.56 -6.16
C MET A 47 13.03 -2.86 -7.20
N ASP A 48 13.45 -3.59 -8.23
CA ASP A 48 14.36 -3.04 -9.24
C ASP A 48 13.67 -2.40 -10.47
N SER A 49 12.48 -2.82 -10.93
CA SER A 49 12.03 -2.30 -12.25
C SER A 49 10.58 -2.44 -12.77
N ARG A 50 9.64 -3.19 -12.18
CA ARG A 50 8.43 -3.58 -12.96
C ARG A 50 7.27 -2.58 -12.99
N ASP A 51 6.96 -1.90 -11.88
CA ASP A 51 6.03 -0.76 -11.90
C ASP A 51 6.41 0.23 -10.79
N LYS A 52 7.20 1.25 -11.15
CA LYS A 52 7.77 2.17 -10.16
C LYS A 52 6.77 3.18 -9.63
N VAL A 53 5.69 3.46 -10.37
CA VAL A 53 4.73 4.49 -9.96
C VAL A 53 3.78 3.91 -8.95
N ASP A 54 3.10 2.81 -9.27
CA ASP A 54 2.14 2.20 -8.36
C ASP A 54 2.82 1.65 -7.11
N TYR A 55 4.02 1.06 -7.26
CA TYR A 55 4.80 0.63 -6.10
C TYR A 55 5.21 1.79 -5.19
N LYS A 56 5.55 2.95 -5.76
CA LYS A 56 5.89 4.15 -4.99
C LYS A 56 4.66 4.72 -4.31
N ASN A 57 3.54 4.83 -5.01
CA ASN A 57 2.28 5.32 -4.46
C ASN A 57 1.80 4.46 -3.29
N PHE A 58 1.88 3.14 -3.44
CA PHE A 58 1.64 2.20 -2.35
C PHE A 58 2.59 2.48 -1.17
N GLY A 59 3.89 2.58 -1.45
CA GLY A 59 4.92 2.85 -0.45
C GLY A 59 4.69 4.15 0.32
N GLU A 60 4.24 5.21 -0.36
CA GLU A 60 3.90 6.50 0.23
C GLU A 60 2.74 6.38 1.22
N LYS A 61 1.64 5.72 0.82
CA LYS A 61 0.48 5.46 1.69
C LYS A 61 0.86 4.59 2.90
N TYR A 62 1.65 3.54 2.67
CA TYR A 62 2.15 2.67 3.74
C TYR A 62 3.02 3.45 4.74
N CYS A 63 3.97 4.23 4.26
CA CYS A 63 4.89 5.00 5.09
C CYS A 63 4.18 6.14 5.84
N GLU A 64 3.17 6.75 5.23
CA GLU A 64 2.28 7.70 5.90
C GLU A 64 1.56 7.03 7.08
N CYS A 65 0.95 5.86 6.87
CA CYS A 65 0.30 5.11 7.95
C CYS A 65 1.28 4.78 9.08
N VAL A 66 2.47 4.23 8.77
CA VAL A 66 3.45 3.84 9.78
C VAL A 66 3.91 5.05 10.59
N SER A 67 4.02 6.23 9.98
CA SER A 67 4.43 7.46 10.66
C SER A 67 3.49 7.94 11.78
N GLN A 68 2.28 7.37 11.85
CA GLN A 68 1.28 7.67 12.88
C GLN A 68 1.48 6.86 14.17
N TYR A 69 2.40 5.90 14.20
CA TYR A 69 2.65 5.01 15.33
C TYR A 69 3.96 5.34 16.06
N SER A 70 3.99 5.10 17.37
CA SER A 70 5.25 5.02 18.12
C SER A 70 5.98 3.73 17.75
N LEU A 71 7.23 3.88 17.31
CA LEU A 71 8.09 2.78 16.87
C LEU A 71 9.17 2.45 17.91
N ASP A 72 8.86 2.68 19.19
CA ASP A 72 9.83 2.57 20.29
C ASP A 72 10.10 1.12 20.72
N THR A 73 9.23 0.18 20.34
CA THR A 73 9.35 -1.23 20.72
C THR A 73 9.14 -2.16 19.54
N GLN A 74 9.71 -3.35 19.59
CA GLN A 74 9.50 -4.36 18.53
C GLN A 74 8.02 -4.75 18.38
N GLU A 75 7.26 -4.75 19.49
CA GLU A 75 5.83 -5.03 19.48
C GLU A 75 5.05 -3.95 18.70
N THR A 76 5.26 -2.67 19.04
CA THR A 76 4.59 -1.56 18.38
C THR A 76 5.00 -1.44 16.91
N ILE A 77 6.27 -1.72 16.60
CA ILE A 77 6.77 -1.82 15.20
C ILE A 77 6.02 -2.93 14.46
N ASN A 78 6.01 -4.16 14.98
CA ASN A 78 5.37 -5.30 14.32
C ASN A 78 3.87 -5.06 14.10
N LYS A 79 3.21 -4.45 15.08
CA LYS A 79 1.80 -4.07 15.00
C LYS A 79 1.56 -3.01 13.92
N ALA A 80 2.34 -1.93 13.93
CA ALA A 80 2.24 -0.86 12.93
C ALA A 80 2.49 -1.40 11.52
N MET A 81 3.54 -2.20 11.32
CA MET A 81 3.84 -2.80 10.02
C MET A 81 2.70 -3.70 9.52
N ARG A 82 2.15 -4.58 10.37
CA ARG A 82 1.05 -5.48 9.98
C ARG A 82 -0.21 -4.70 9.64
N LEU A 83 -0.60 -3.78 10.52
CA LEU A 83 -1.82 -3.01 10.36
C LEU A 83 -1.74 -2.12 9.11
N CYS A 84 -0.67 -1.34 8.98
CA CYS A 84 -0.51 -0.43 7.86
C CYS A 84 -0.39 -1.15 6.52
N MET A 85 0.32 -2.28 6.47
CA MET A 85 0.37 -3.09 5.24
C MET A 85 -1.04 -3.54 4.83
N SER A 86 -1.79 -4.10 5.77
CA SER A 86 -3.16 -4.57 5.52
C SER A 86 -4.09 -3.43 5.09
N GLN A 87 -4.03 -2.29 5.78
CA GLN A 87 -4.86 -1.13 5.47
C GLN A 87 -4.53 -0.57 4.09
N THR A 88 -3.26 -0.39 3.77
CA THR A 88 -2.83 0.12 2.46
C THR A 88 -3.21 -0.84 1.34
N LEU A 89 -3.04 -2.16 1.51
CA LEU A 89 -3.48 -3.15 0.53
C LEU A 89 -4.96 -3.04 0.22
N LEU A 90 -5.80 -2.98 1.25
CA LEU A 90 -7.24 -2.95 1.05
C LEU A 90 -7.71 -1.60 0.49
N GLN A 91 -7.11 -0.48 0.92
CA GLN A 91 -7.38 0.82 0.33
C GLN A 91 -6.98 0.87 -1.15
N ASP A 92 -5.79 0.42 -1.51
CA ASP A 92 -5.34 0.39 -2.91
C ASP A 92 -6.18 -0.56 -3.77
N THR A 93 -6.68 -1.64 -3.20
CA THR A 93 -7.64 -2.54 -3.87
C THR A 93 -8.92 -1.80 -4.21
N MET A 94 -9.48 -1.06 -3.25
CA MET A 94 -10.72 -0.32 -3.42
C MET A 94 -10.56 0.87 -4.37
N ASP A 95 -9.45 1.60 -4.27
CA ASP A 95 -9.11 2.68 -5.21
C ASP A 95 -9.02 2.15 -6.64
N ALA A 96 -8.40 0.99 -6.83
CA ALA A 96 -8.28 0.37 -8.14
C ALA A 96 -9.61 -0.11 -8.70
N LEU A 97 -10.42 -0.78 -7.88
CA LEU A 97 -11.76 -1.20 -8.26
C LEU A 97 -12.62 -0.02 -8.67
N GLU A 98 -12.59 1.09 -7.93
CA GLU A 98 -13.34 2.29 -8.30
C GLU A 98 -12.87 2.87 -9.64
N ASN A 99 -11.56 2.95 -9.85
CA ASN A 99 -11.00 3.54 -11.06
C ASN A 99 -11.18 2.68 -12.32
N GLU A 100 -11.12 1.37 -12.20
CA GLU A 100 -11.07 0.45 -13.34
C GLU A 100 -12.43 -0.21 -13.63
N VAL A 101 -13.24 -0.47 -12.60
CA VAL A 101 -14.53 -1.17 -12.71
C VAL A 101 -15.72 -0.26 -12.31
N GLY A 102 -15.54 0.54 -11.27
CA GLY A 102 -16.59 1.24 -10.52
C GLY A 102 -17.12 0.35 -9.39
N LEU A 103 -17.18 0.90 -8.17
CA LEU A 103 -17.58 0.14 -6.98
C LEU A 103 -19.01 -0.40 -7.03
N ASP A 104 -19.91 0.25 -7.78
CA ASP A 104 -21.30 -0.18 -7.98
C ASP A 104 -21.42 -1.45 -8.84
N LYS A 105 -20.38 -1.77 -9.61
CA LYS A 105 -20.34 -2.90 -10.54
C LYS A 105 -19.39 -4.01 -10.10
N ALA A 106 -18.51 -3.73 -9.15
CA ALA A 106 -17.53 -4.68 -8.67
C ALA A 106 -18.20 -5.95 -8.13
N THR A 107 -17.75 -7.09 -8.65
CA THR A 107 -18.14 -8.43 -8.20
C THR A 107 -17.20 -8.94 -7.11
N GLY A 108 -17.56 -10.06 -6.47
CA GLY A 108 -16.64 -10.75 -5.55
C GLY A 108 -15.35 -11.21 -6.24
N GLU A 109 -15.47 -11.64 -7.50
CA GLU A 109 -14.32 -12.04 -8.31
C GLU A 109 -13.37 -10.86 -8.55
N ASP A 110 -13.91 -9.69 -8.95
CA ASP A 110 -13.12 -8.47 -9.10
C ASP A 110 -12.41 -8.10 -7.79
N ILE A 111 -13.11 -8.15 -6.65
CA ILE A 111 -12.50 -7.83 -5.35
C ILE A 111 -11.33 -8.76 -5.04
N ASN A 112 -11.48 -10.06 -5.27
CA ASN A 112 -10.43 -11.02 -4.97
C ASN A 112 -9.24 -10.85 -5.93
N GLU A 113 -9.49 -10.70 -7.24
CA GLU A 113 -8.45 -10.47 -8.25
C GLU A 113 -7.62 -9.23 -7.94
N TYR A 114 -8.28 -8.08 -7.73
CA TYR A 114 -7.57 -6.84 -7.42
C TYR A 114 -6.81 -6.91 -6.09
N CYS A 115 -7.37 -7.60 -5.10
CA CYS A 115 -6.67 -7.82 -3.84
C CYS A 115 -5.36 -8.61 -4.07
N GLU A 116 -5.43 -9.73 -4.78
CA GLU A 116 -4.26 -10.56 -5.08
C GLU A 116 -3.22 -9.80 -5.93
N ASP A 117 -3.67 -9.01 -6.90
CA ASP A 117 -2.81 -8.15 -7.72
C ASP A 117 -2.04 -7.12 -6.88
N ARG A 118 -2.70 -6.49 -5.90
CA ARG A 118 -2.03 -5.56 -4.99
C ARG A 118 -1.01 -6.26 -4.09
N PHE A 119 -1.25 -7.51 -3.68
CA PHE A 119 -0.23 -8.31 -3.02
C PHE A 119 0.95 -8.62 -3.96
N MET A 120 0.70 -8.96 -5.23
CA MET A 120 1.76 -9.21 -6.21
C MET A 120 2.59 -7.96 -6.53
N LEU A 121 1.97 -6.77 -6.51
CA LEU A 121 2.68 -5.49 -6.63
C LEU A 121 3.70 -5.33 -5.49
N VAL A 122 3.29 -5.64 -4.27
CA VAL A 122 4.14 -5.43 -3.07
C VAL A 122 5.14 -6.57 -2.85
N PHE A 123 4.73 -7.80 -3.16
CA PHE A 123 5.47 -9.04 -2.99
C PHE A 123 5.56 -9.77 -4.34
N PRO A 124 6.39 -9.29 -5.27
CA PRO A 124 6.48 -9.85 -6.63
C PRO A 124 7.03 -11.29 -6.67
N THR A 125 7.61 -11.75 -5.57
CA THR A 125 8.07 -13.12 -5.34
C THR A 125 7.48 -13.61 -4.03
N MET A 126 6.47 -14.46 -4.11
CA MET A 126 5.88 -15.14 -2.94
C MET A 126 6.24 -16.63 -2.98
N ASP A 127 6.48 -17.22 -1.80
CA ASP A 127 6.47 -18.66 -1.62
C ASP A 127 5.03 -19.18 -1.43
N ASP A 128 4.85 -20.50 -1.36
CA ASP A 128 3.51 -21.10 -1.22
C ASP A 128 2.80 -20.69 0.07
N LYS A 129 3.56 -20.52 1.15
CA LYS A 129 3.02 -20.09 2.44
C LYS A 129 2.46 -18.67 2.35
N ASN A 130 3.22 -17.74 1.76
CA ASN A 130 2.79 -16.37 1.57
C ASN A 130 1.62 -16.27 0.57
N ARG A 131 1.62 -17.09 -0.50
CA ARG A 131 0.46 -17.20 -1.41
C ARG A 131 -0.80 -17.65 -0.68
N GLN A 132 -0.72 -18.69 0.15
CA GLN A 132 -1.88 -19.18 0.90
C GLN A 132 -2.44 -18.12 1.84
N VAL A 133 -1.57 -17.33 2.45
CA VAL A 133 -1.92 -16.24 3.36
C VAL A 133 -2.59 -15.11 2.62
N THR A 134 -2.03 -14.71 1.48
CA THR A 134 -2.65 -13.73 0.57
C THR A 134 -4.04 -14.18 0.17
N ALA A 135 -4.19 -15.41 -0.34
CA ALA A 135 -5.50 -15.95 -0.71
C ALA A 135 -6.49 -15.96 0.47
N SER A 136 -6.04 -16.36 1.66
CA SER A 136 -6.89 -16.35 2.87
C SER A 136 -7.29 -14.93 3.28
N TYR A 137 -6.39 -13.96 3.13
CA TYR A 137 -6.68 -12.56 3.41
C TYR A 137 -7.68 -11.99 2.39
N CYS A 138 -7.43 -12.19 1.10
CA CYS A 138 -8.27 -11.67 0.02
C CYS A 138 -9.66 -12.29 0.06
N HIS A 139 -9.79 -13.57 0.37
CA HIS A 139 -11.10 -14.19 0.57
C HIS A 139 -11.84 -13.60 1.79
N CYS A 140 -11.15 -13.32 2.89
CA CYS A 140 -11.77 -12.63 4.04
C CYS A 140 -12.25 -11.22 3.66
N ALA A 141 -11.43 -10.49 2.89
CA ALA A 141 -11.73 -9.15 2.43
C ALA A 141 -12.91 -9.15 1.45
N GLU A 142 -12.93 -10.03 0.46
CA GLU A 142 -13.97 -10.25 -0.53
C GLU A 142 -15.36 -10.27 0.11
N VAL A 143 -15.58 -11.19 1.05
CA VAL A 143 -16.89 -11.38 1.70
C VAL A 143 -17.38 -10.10 2.39
N LYS A 144 -16.47 -9.37 3.03
CA LYS A 144 -16.79 -8.15 3.78
C LYS A 144 -16.98 -6.96 2.87
N LEU A 145 -16.12 -6.79 1.89
CA LEU A 145 -16.19 -5.73 0.90
C LEU A 145 -17.45 -5.87 0.04
N ALA A 146 -17.78 -7.07 -0.44
CA ALA A 146 -19.02 -7.31 -1.19
C ALA A 146 -20.29 -6.95 -0.38
N THR A 147 -20.23 -7.06 0.94
CA THR A 147 -21.31 -6.59 1.82
C THR A 147 -21.28 -5.08 2.01
N PHE A 148 -20.11 -4.52 2.28
CA PHE A 148 -19.87 -3.09 2.48
C PHE A 148 -20.25 -2.24 1.27
N LEU A 149 -19.90 -2.70 0.06
CA LEU A 149 -20.14 -2.00 -1.21
C LEU A 149 -21.62 -1.70 -1.46
N LYS A 150 -22.52 -2.54 -0.96
CA LYS A 150 -23.98 -2.31 -1.04
C LYS A 150 -24.44 -1.04 -0.31
N THR A 151 -23.61 -0.50 0.56
CA THR A 151 -23.90 0.66 1.40
C THR A 151 -22.87 1.78 1.25
N ALA A 152 -21.87 1.61 0.38
CA ALA A 152 -20.75 2.55 0.29
C ALA A 152 -21.20 3.95 -0.17
N ASP A 153 -22.15 4.03 -1.11
CA ASP A 153 -22.63 5.29 -1.70
C ASP A 153 -23.33 6.24 -0.70
N SER A 154 -23.79 5.72 0.43
CA SER A 154 -24.47 6.52 1.46
C SER A 154 -23.55 6.92 2.62
N MET A 155 -22.28 6.52 2.57
CA MET A 155 -21.30 6.83 3.60
C MET A 155 -20.58 8.14 3.32
N THR A 156 -20.13 8.79 4.39
CA THR A 156 -19.12 9.85 4.26
C THR A 156 -17.75 9.26 3.95
N ASP A 157 -16.85 10.05 3.36
CA ASP A 157 -15.46 9.65 3.10
C ASP A 157 -14.76 9.09 4.35
N LYS A 158 -15.08 9.65 5.53
CA LYS A 158 -14.52 9.18 6.79
C LYS A 158 -15.04 7.79 7.17
N GLU A 159 -16.35 7.57 7.10
CA GLU A 159 -16.96 6.28 7.41
C GLU A 159 -16.52 5.19 6.43
N TYR A 160 -16.41 5.55 5.14
CA TYR A 160 -15.88 4.70 4.10
C TYR A 160 -14.45 4.24 4.44
N ASN A 161 -13.56 5.20 4.70
CA ASN A 161 -12.16 4.92 5.03
C ASN A 161 -11.99 4.13 6.33
N ASP A 162 -12.75 4.48 7.38
CA ASP A 162 -12.69 3.77 8.66
C ASP A 162 -13.22 2.34 8.52
N THR A 163 -14.25 2.12 7.70
CA THR A 163 -14.79 0.78 7.45
C THR A 163 -13.77 -0.10 6.74
N ILE A 164 -13.11 0.40 5.70
CA ILE A 164 -12.01 -0.32 5.03
C ILE A 164 -10.90 -0.66 6.02
N LYS A 165 -10.47 0.30 6.85
CA LYS A 165 -9.44 0.06 7.88
C LYS A 165 -9.85 -1.03 8.88
N ASN A 166 -11.13 -1.08 9.25
CA ASN A 166 -11.66 -2.11 10.14
C ASN A 166 -11.70 -3.49 9.48
N ILE A 167 -12.11 -3.58 8.20
CA ILE A 167 -12.07 -4.83 7.43
C ILE A 167 -10.63 -5.32 7.31
N ALA A 168 -9.71 -4.44 6.94
CA ALA A 168 -8.29 -4.75 6.83
C ALA A 168 -7.71 -5.25 8.16
N SER A 169 -8.00 -4.60 9.29
CA SER A 169 -7.55 -5.04 10.60
C SER A 169 -8.08 -6.44 10.91
N TYR A 170 -9.39 -6.65 10.76
CA TYR A 170 -10.04 -7.92 11.02
C TYR A 170 -9.45 -9.06 10.17
N CYS A 171 -9.29 -8.86 8.87
CA CYS A 171 -8.75 -9.88 7.98
C CYS A 171 -7.27 -10.16 8.24
N SER A 172 -6.50 -9.17 8.71
CA SER A 172 -5.09 -9.40 9.08
C SER A 172 -4.90 -10.17 10.39
N GLU A 173 -5.86 -10.07 11.32
CA GLU A 173 -5.80 -10.78 12.61
C GLU A 173 -6.15 -12.26 12.47
N ASN A 174 -7.08 -12.59 11.56
CA ASN A 174 -7.47 -13.97 11.29
C ASN A 174 -6.43 -14.73 10.43
N VAL A 175 -5.48 -14.02 9.85
CA VAL A 175 -4.43 -14.56 8.98
C VAL A 175 -3.10 -14.66 9.73
N GLN A 176 -3.11 -14.80 11.06
CA GLN A 176 -1.89 -15.00 11.87
C GLN A 176 -1.16 -16.30 11.47
N ILE A 177 -0.31 -16.16 10.46
CA ILE A 177 0.84 -16.98 10.20
C ILE A 177 1.65 -17.06 11.49
N GLU A 178 1.96 -18.28 11.91
CA GLU A 178 3.11 -18.60 12.75
C GLU A 178 4.38 -17.96 12.17
N ARG A 179 4.64 -16.71 12.53
CA ARG A 179 5.93 -16.04 12.36
C ARG A 179 6.79 -16.41 13.57
N LYS A 180 7.28 -17.65 13.62
CA LYS A 180 8.62 -17.86 14.17
C LYS A 180 9.58 -17.24 13.16
N MET A 181 9.90 -15.96 13.38
CA MET A 181 11.11 -15.37 12.83
C MET A 181 12.26 -16.29 13.25
N SER A 182 12.93 -16.87 12.27
CA SER A 182 14.19 -17.57 12.43
C SER A 182 15.21 -16.60 13.03
N SER A 183 15.32 -16.64 14.36
CA SER A 183 16.53 -16.22 15.06
C SER A 183 17.59 -17.30 14.85
N PRO A 184 18.85 -16.97 14.55
CA PRO A 184 19.91 -17.96 14.43
C PRO A 184 20.19 -18.52 15.82
N ALA A 185 19.81 -19.77 16.08
CA ALA A 185 20.22 -20.49 17.27
C ALA A 185 21.70 -20.85 17.14
N ASN A 186 22.54 -19.94 17.60
CA ASN A 186 23.91 -20.23 18.00
C ASN A 186 23.88 -20.68 19.47
N ASN A 187 24.11 -21.96 19.73
CA ASN A 187 24.99 -22.46 20.80
C ASN A 187 24.79 -23.97 21.03
N ASP A 188 25.90 -24.68 20.83
CA ASP A 188 26.59 -25.48 21.85
C ASP A 188 25.78 -26.35 22.83
N SER A 189 26.15 -27.64 22.78
CA SER A 189 26.31 -28.58 23.89
C SER A 189 25.07 -29.09 24.65
N GLN A 190 24.72 -30.37 24.40
CA GLN A 190 24.77 -31.39 25.46
C GLN A 190 24.53 -32.82 24.92
N THR A 191 25.59 -33.62 25.04
CA THR A 191 25.61 -34.94 25.69
C THR A 191 24.29 -35.71 25.79
N THR A 192 24.22 -36.84 25.09
CA THR A 192 23.44 -37.99 25.54
C THR A 192 24.20 -39.28 25.27
N THR A 193 24.77 -39.79 26.36
CA THR A 193 25.23 -41.16 26.55
C THR A 193 24.07 -42.15 26.48
N SER A 194 24.22 -43.25 25.74
CA SER A 194 23.63 -44.60 25.96
C SER A 194 23.72 -45.42 24.67
N THR A 195 24.78 -46.21 24.46
CA THR A 195 24.85 -47.68 24.65
C THR A 195 23.97 -48.49 23.69
N ILE A 196 24.59 -49.20 22.73
CA ILE A 196 24.37 -50.63 22.41
C ILE A 196 25.68 -51.18 21.81
N GLU A 197 26.49 -51.88 22.62
CA GLU A 197 27.40 -52.92 22.13
C GLU A 197 26.62 -54.23 22.18
N ASP A 198 26.43 -54.87 21.04
CA ASP A 198 26.14 -56.30 20.97
C ASP A 198 27.00 -56.94 19.87
N LYS A 199 27.36 -58.18 20.17
CA LYS A 199 28.48 -58.99 19.70
C LYS A 199 28.37 -59.57 18.28
N GLU A 200 29.54 -60.10 17.85
CA GLU A 200 29.77 -61.27 16.99
C GLU A 200 29.61 -61.10 15.47
N GLN A 201 30.73 -60.98 14.75
CA GLN A 201 31.54 -62.10 14.22
C GLN A 201 32.89 -61.62 13.70
#